data_AF-A0A963LN08-F1
#
_entry.id   AF-A0A963LN08-F1
#
_cell.length_a   1.000
_cell.length_b   1.000
_cell.length_c   1.000
_cell.angle_alpha   90.00
_cell.angle_beta   90.00
_cell.angle_gamma   90.00
#
_symmetry.space_group_name_H-M   'P 1'
#
loop_
_entity.id
_entity.type
_entity.pdbx_description
1 polymer ?
#
loop_
_entity_poly.entity_id
_entity_poly.type
_entity_poly.pdbx_seq_one_letter_code
_entity_poly.pdbx_strand_id
1 'polypeptide(L)' 'TPFGSEPAATSPAASADADDAALFGTLWPLGETVKLDATVDRRVLRQQRDRLGELGYEFAPLSQDWHLATA' A
#
# COMPACT_ATOMS: atom_id res chain seq x y z
N THR A 1 9.05 -41.83 -5.30
CA THR A 1 9.00 -41.00 -4.09
C THR A 1 8.39 -39.66 -4.48
N PRO A 2 7.30 -39.22 -3.83
CA PRO A 2 6.46 -38.15 -4.34
C PRO A 2 6.98 -36.75 -3.95
N PHE A 3 6.75 -35.81 -4.87
CA PHE A 3 6.72 -34.35 -4.73
C PHE A 3 7.78 -33.67 -3.86
N GLY A 4 8.83 -33.19 -4.52
CA GLY A 4 9.54 -31.99 -4.07
C GLY A 4 8.58 -30.81 -4.12
N SER A 5 8.05 -30.41 -2.96
CA SER A 5 7.44 -29.11 -2.78
C SER A 5 8.54 -28.18 -2.30
N GLU A 6 9.29 -27.62 -3.24
CA GLU A 6 10.14 -26.47 -2.95
C GLU A 6 9.20 -25.36 -2.46
N PRO A 7 9.40 -24.79 -1.25
CA PRO A 7 8.61 -23.66 -0.82
C PRO A 7 8.97 -22.54 -1.79
N ALA A 8 8.02 -22.19 -2.67
CA ALA A 8 8.15 -21.04 -3.53
C ALA A 8 8.55 -19.88 -2.63
N ALA A 9 9.79 -19.41 -2.79
CA ALA A 9 10.31 -18.30 -2.05
C ALA A 9 9.41 -17.11 -2.36
N THR A 10 8.45 -16.84 -1.48
CA THR A 10 7.63 -15.65 -1.54
C THR A 10 8.60 -14.49 -1.45
N SER A 11 8.91 -13.91 -2.60
CA SER A 11 9.81 -12.78 -2.67
C SER A 11 9.22 -11.70 -1.77
N PRO A 12 10.01 -11.06 -0.89
CA PRO A 12 9.48 -10.10 0.08
C PRO A 12 8.72 -8.95 -0.61
N ALA A 13 9.07 -8.63 -1.85
CA ALA A 13 8.36 -7.68 -2.70
C ALA A 13 6.92 -8.11 -3.07
N ALA A 14 6.69 -9.41 -3.32
CA ALA A 14 5.36 -9.92 -3.66
C ALA A 14 4.44 -10.00 -2.43
N SER A 15 5.01 -10.26 -1.24
CA SER A 15 4.26 -10.21 0.02
C SER A 15 3.83 -8.79 0.36
N ALA A 16 4.74 -7.82 0.22
CA ALA A 16 4.43 -6.41 0.49
C ALA A 16 3.31 -5.88 -0.42
N ASP A 17 3.32 -6.25 -1.70
CA ASP A 17 2.27 -5.89 -2.67
C ASP A 17 0.89 -6.45 -2.27
N ALA A 18 0.84 -7.67 -1.76
CA ALA A 18 -0.39 -8.30 -1.30
C ALA A 18 -0.94 -7.67 0.00
N ASP A 19 -0.05 -7.33 0.95
CA ASP A 19 -0.41 -6.58 2.15
C ASP A 19 -0.92 -5.16 1.79
N ASP A 20 -0.29 -4.50 0.83
CA ASP A 20 -0.72 -3.20 0.31
C ASP A 20 -2.08 -3.29 -0.40
N ALA A 21 -2.26 -4.29 -1.25
CA ALA A 21 -3.55 -4.56 -1.89
C ALA A 21 -4.66 -4.81 -0.86
N ALA A 22 -4.37 -5.51 0.25
CA ALA A 22 -5.33 -5.72 1.33
C ALA A 22 -5.63 -4.43 2.12
N LEU A 23 -4.61 -3.58 2.33
CA LEU A 23 -4.73 -2.33 3.08
C LEU A 23 -5.47 -1.23 2.30
N PHE A 24 -5.22 -1.13 0.99
CA PHE A 24 -5.81 -0.13 0.10
C PHE A 24 -7.06 -0.63 -0.63
N GLY A 25 -7.26 -1.94 -0.74
CA GLY A 25 -8.43 -2.56 -1.34
C GLY A 25 -8.65 -2.07 -2.76
N THR A 26 -9.81 -1.45 -3.02
CA THR A 26 -10.15 -0.87 -4.34
C THR A 26 -9.32 0.35 -4.73
N LEU A 27 -8.54 0.94 -3.82
CA LEU A 27 -7.58 2.00 -4.17
C LEU A 27 -6.29 1.43 -4.76
N TRP A 28 -6.06 0.11 -4.65
CA TRP A 28 -4.91 -0.57 -5.24
C TRP A 28 -5.18 -0.94 -6.72
N PRO A 29 -4.22 -0.79 -7.64
CA PRO A 29 -2.89 -0.20 -7.45
C PRO A 29 -2.92 1.32 -7.31
N LEU A 30 -2.02 1.85 -6.48
CA LEU A 30 -1.91 3.29 -6.24
C LEU A 30 -1.35 4.01 -7.49
N GLY A 31 -1.97 5.12 -7.87
CA GLY A 31 -1.51 6.01 -8.93
C GLY A 31 -0.63 7.16 -8.41
N GLU A 32 -0.30 8.13 -9.27
CA GLU A 32 0.51 9.30 -8.88
C GLU A 32 -0.13 10.16 -7.78
N THR A 33 -1.45 10.13 -7.66
CA THR A 33 -2.21 10.81 -6.60
C THR A 33 -3.20 9.84 -5.96
N VAL A 34 -3.20 9.78 -4.64
CA VAL A 34 -4.03 8.88 -3.84
C VAL A 34 -4.87 9.71 -2.87
N LYS A 35 -6.17 9.49 -2.89
CA LYS A 35 -7.10 10.09 -1.94
C LYS A 35 -7.59 9.04 -0.96
N LEU A 36 -7.27 9.22 0.32
CA LEU A 36 -7.74 8.32 1.37
C LEU A 36 -9.19 8.62 1.73
N ASP A 37 -9.98 7.56 1.89
CA ASP A 37 -11.36 7.67 2.33
C ASP A 37 -11.40 7.89 3.85
N ALA A 38 -11.81 9.08 4.29
CA ALA A 38 -11.88 9.43 5.71
C ALA A 38 -13.02 8.73 6.48
N THR A 39 -13.90 7.98 5.79
CA THR A 39 -14.99 7.21 6.41
C THR A 39 -14.55 5.83 6.88
N VAL A 40 -13.37 5.36 6.44
CA VAL A 40 -12.79 4.11 6.93
C VAL A 40 -12.38 4.21 8.40
N ASP A 41 -12.16 3.06 9.04
CA ASP A 41 -11.69 3.03 10.42
C ASP A 41 -10.41 3.86 10.60
N ARG A 42 -10.33 4.65 11.68
CA ARG A 42 -9.17 5.54 11.93
C ARG A 42 -7.85 4.78 12.03
N ARG A 43 -7.87 3.52 12.48
CA ARG A 43 -6.68 2.64 12.52
C ARG A 43 -6.24 2.26 11.12
N VAL A 44 -7.18 1.98 10.22
CA VAL A 44 -6.88 1.69 8.80
C VAL A 44 -6.34 2.93 8.12
N LEU A 45 -6.99 4.09 8.32
CA LEU A 45 -6.52 5.36 7.77
C LEU A 45 -5.09 5.69 8.19
N ARG A 46 -4.73 5.44 9.47
CA ARG A 46 -3.36 5.62 9.95
C ARG A 46 -2.37 4.68 9.27
N GLN A 47 -2.71 3.39 9.15
CA GLN A 47 -1.87 2.41 8.46
C GLN A 47 -1.66 2.76 6.98
N GLN A 48 -2.73 3.19 6.29
CA GLN A 48 -2.65 3.66 4.90
C GLN A 48 -1.71 4.86 4.77
N ARG A 49 -1.81 5.84 5.67
CA ARG A 49 -0.88 6.98 5.69
C ARG A 49 0.56 6.58 5.96
N ASP A 50 0.79 5.76 6.99
CA ASP A 50 2.12 5.30 7.36
C ASP A 50 2.76 4.56 6.17
N ARG A 51 1.98 3.70 5.49
CA ARG A 51 2.43 2.95 4.31
C ARG A 51 2.69 3.83 3.09
N LEU A 52 1.86 4.83 2.82
CA LEU A 52 2.11 5.81 1.76
C LEU A 52 3.42 6.56 1.99
N GLY A 53 3.75 6.90 3.23
CA GLY A 53 5.04 7.50 3.58
C GLY A 53 6.23 6.59 3.28
N GLU A 54 6.12 5.28 3.57
CA GLU A 54 7.17 4.29 3.23
C GLU A 54 7.35 4.11 1.72
N LEU A 55 6.27 4.25 0.95
CA LEU A 55 6.28 4.20 -0.51
C LEU A 55 6.79 5.49 -1.17
N GLY A 56 7.10 6.53 -0.38
CA GLY A 56 7.61 7.81 -0.88
C GLY A 56 6.53 8.79 -1.32
N TYR A 57 5.29 8.62 -0.87
CA TYR A 57 4.25 9.62 -1.10
C TYR A 57 4.35 10.77 -0.09
N GLU A 58 4.10 11.98 -0.57
CA GLU A 58 4.03 13.19 0.24
C GLU A 58 2.57 13.64 0.41
N PHE A 59 2.21 14.01 1.64
CA PHE A 59 0.88 14.49 1.95
C PHE A 59 0.74 15.98 1.62
N ALA A 60 -0.21 16.34 0.75
CA ALA A 60 -0.56 17.72 0.45
C ALA A 60 -1.69 18.21 1.38
N PRO A 61 -1.42 19.08 2.38
CA PRO A 61 -2.42 19.47 3.37
C PRO A 61 -3.58 20.29 2.79
N LEU A 62 -3.35 21.00 1.67
CA LEU A 62 -4.37 21.83 1.03
C LEU A 62 -5.42 21.00 0.28
N SER A 63 -4.97 19.99 -0.46
CA SER A 63 -5.87 19.09 -1.21
C SER A 63 -6.34 17.90 -0.39
N GLN A 64 -5.65 17.62 0.73
CA GLN A 64 -5.83 16.43 1.56
C GLN A 64 -5.59 15.13 0.78
N ASP A 65 -4.74 15.19 -0.23
CA ASP A 65 -4.39 14.07 -1.11
C ASP A 65 -2.89 13.74 -0.93
N TRP A 66 -2.51 12.53 -1.29
CA TRP A 66 -1.14 12.04 -1.26
C TRP A 66 -0.59 11.98 -2.68
N HIS A 67 0.60 12.53 -2.90
CA HIS A 67 1.24 12.54 -4.21
C HIS A 67 2.52 11.73 -4.17
N LEU A 68 2.77 10.89 -5.18
CA LEU A 68 4.02 10.17 -5.30
C LEU A 68 5.15 11.21 -5.47
N ALA A 69 6.05 11.31 -4.50
CA ALA A 69 7.22 12.17 -4.65
C ALA A 69 8.12 11.50 -5.68
N THR A 70 8.10 11.99 -6.92
CA THR A 70 9.11 11.60 -7.89
C THR A 70 10.46 12.04 -7.34
N ALA A 71 11.34 11.07 -7.09
CA ALA A 71 12.73 11.32 -6.72
C ALA A 71 13.47 12.04 -7.85
#